data_AF-A0A705BMC9-F1
#
_entry.id   AF-A0A705BMC9-F1
#
_cell.length_a   1.000
_cell.length_b   1.000
_cell.length_c   1.000
_cell.angle_alpha   90.00
_cell.angle_beta   90.00
_cell.angle_gamma   90.00
#
_symmetry.space_group_name_H-M   'P 1'
#
loop_
_entity.id
_entity.type
_entity.pdbx_description
1 polymer ?
#
loop_
_entity_poly.entity_id
_entity_poly.type
_entity_poly.pdbx_seq_one_letter_code
_entity_poly.pdbx_strand_id
1 'polypeptide(L)'
;MRALLTPEIAPRMGIVLFRPGSELMPLFMQGRVLLEPEPERYSSFASGAVPAASQPLADDPAVQAVFRNEAVIRRAGGVECLESWLLREKGCQWPHSDWHSENMTTMRHA
;
A
#
# COMPACT_ATOMS: atom_id res chain seq x y z
N MET A 1 -11.68 6.35 -5.24
CA MET A 1 -10.36 6.98 -4.97
C MET A 1 -10.42 7.60 -3.58
N ARG A 2 -9.36 7.51 -2.78
CA ARG A 2 -9.28 8.09 -1.43
C ARG A 2 -8.14 9.10 -1.42
N ALA A 3 -8.24 10.12 -0.57
CA ALA A 3 -7.23 11.14 -0.44
C ALA A 3 -6.95 11.41 1.04
N LEU A 4 -5.68 11.64 1.37
CA LEU A 4 -5.22 12.19 2.63
C LEU A 4 -4.87 13.65 2.34
N LEU A 5 -5.56 14.60 2.96
CA LEU A 5 -5.35 16.02 2.68
C LEU A 5 -5.18 16.78 3.98
N THR A 6 -4.15 17.60 4.07
CA THR A 6 -3.98 18.53 5.19
C THR A 6 -4.92 19.72 5.00
N PRO A 7 -5.87 19.96 5.92
CA PRO A 7 -6.75 21.12 5.85
C PRO A 7 -6.04 22.41 6.25
N GLU A 8 -6.37 23.50 5.58
CA GLU A 8 -6.21 24.85 6.11
C GLU A 8 -7.49 25.26 6.84
N ILE A 9 -7.38 25.56 8.13
CA ILE A 9 -8.53 25.84 8.99
C ILE A 9 -8.59 27.34 9.24
N ALA A 10 -9.77 27.93 9.02
CA ALA A 10 -10.10 29.30 9.40
C ALA A 10 -11.15 29.26 10.55
N PRO A 11 -10.73 29.10 11.82
CA PRO A 11 -11.62 28.71 12.91
C PRO A 11 -12.75 29.72 13.16
N ARG A 12 -12.43 31.02 13.08
CA ARG A 12 -13.40 32.10 13.27
C ARG A 12 -14.51 32.13 12.23
N MET A 13 -14.27 31.58 11.05
CA MET A 13 -15.26 31.55 9.96
C MET A 13 -15.99 30.20 9.89
N GLY A 14 -15.54 29.19 10.64
CA GLY A 14 -16.06 27.83 10.52
C GLY A 14 -15.77 27.21 9.15
N ILE A 15 -14.69 27.62 8.47
CA ILE A 15 -14.34 27.18 7.12
C ILE A 15 -13.09 26.28 7.17
N VAL A 16 -13.11 25.22 6.38
CA VAL A 16 -11.97 24.34 6.11
C VAL A 16 -11.71 24.32 4.61
N LEU A 17 -10.45 24.54 4.23
CA LEU A 17 -10.00 24.58 2.85
C LEU A 17 -9.04 23.41 2.59
N PHE A 18 -9.24 22.72 1.47
CA PHE A 18 -8.33 21.67 1.00
C PHE A 18 -7.70 22.09 -0.33
N ARG A 19 -6.41 21.75 -0.52
CA ARG A 19 -5.71 21.86 -1.81
C ARG A 19 -5.43 20.48 -2.41
N PRO A 20 -6.42 19.85 -3.05
CA PRO A 20 -6.29 18.49 -3.60
C PRO A 20 -5.42 18.40 -4.87
N GLY A 21 -5.25 19.49 -5.63
CA GLY A 21 -4.65 19.45 -6.97
C GLY A 21 -5.61 18.89 -8.03
N SER A 22 -5.21 18.92 -9.30
CA SER A 22 -6.07 18.55 -10.45
C SER A 22 -6.54 17.09 -10.40
N GLU A 23 -5.65 16.18 -9.98
CA GLU A 23 -5.92 14.74 -9.91
C GLU A 23 -7.04 14.38 -8.92
N LEU A 24 -7.10 15.09 -7.80
CA LEU A 24 -8.03 14.79 -6.70
C LEU A 24 -9.23 15.74 -6.66
N MET A 25 -9.24 16.82 -7.45
CA MET A 25 -10.37 17.75 -7.56
C MET A 25 -11.70 17.05 -7.89
N PRO A 26 -11.75 16.02 -8.75
CA PRO A 26 -13.00 15.31 -9.03
C PRO A 26 -13.69 14.71 -7.80
N LEU A 27 -12.97 14.41 -6.70
CA LEU A 27 -13.56 13.92 -5.45
C LEU A 27 -14.52 14.92 -4.82
N PHE A 28 -14.25 16.21 -4.98
CA PHE A 28 -15.05 17.29 -4.39
C PHE A 28 -16.16 17.78 -5.33
N MET A 29 -16.12 17.40 -6.61
CA MET A 29 -17.16 17.75 -7.60
C MET A 29 -18.34 16.78 -7.59
N GLN A 30 -18.24 15.66 -6.87
CA GLN A 30 -19.27 14.63 -6.76
C GLN A 30 -20.33 14.94 -5.69
N GLY A 31 -20.26 16.09 -5.02
CA GLY A 31 -21.21 16.53 -4.01
C GLY A 31 -20.65 16.42 -2.60
N ARG A 32 -21.28 15.60 -1.75
CA ARG A 32 -20.88 15.46 -0.34
C ARG A 32 -19.67 14.53 -0.21
N VAL A 33 -18.76 14.88 0.68
CA VAL A 33 -17.56 14.08 0.99
C VAL A 33 -17.64 13.59 2.43
N LEU A 34 -17.27 12.33 2.67
CA LEU A 34 -17.07 11.78 4.01
C LEU A 34 -15.65 12.14 4.48
N LEU A 35 -15.54 12.74 5.65
CA LEU A 35 -14.27 13.04 6.31
C LEU A 35 -14.09 12.11 7.50
N GLU A 36 -12.93 11.51 7.61
CA GLU A 36 -12.54 10.65 8.74
C GLU A 36 -11.20 11.15 9.29
N PRO A 37 -10.95 11.00 10.61
CA PRO A 37 -9.62 11.19 11.16
C PRO A 37 -8.60 10.31 10.43
N GLU A 38 -7.38 10.81 10.31
CA GLU A 38 -6.29 10.05 9.73
C GLU A 38 -6.05 8.73 10.50
N PRO A 39 -6.08 7.57 9.81
CA PRO A 39 -5.66 6.30 10.40
C PRO A 39 -4.15 6.28 10.68
N GLU A 40 -3.74 5.68 11.80
CA GLU A 40 -2.32 5.61 12.23
C GLU A 40 -1.36 5.07 11.16
N ARG A 41 -1.81 4.09 10.36
CA ARG A 41 -1.05 3.51 9.24
C ARG A 41 -0.71 4.49 8.11
N TYR A 42 -1.38 5.64 8.05
CA TYR A 42 -1.11 6.70 7.06
C TYR A 42 -0.30 7.86 7.62
N SER A 43 0.10 7.83 8.90
CA SER A 43 0.83 8.92 9.57
C SER A 43 2.12 9.37 8.88
N SER A 44 2.75 8.48 8.11
CA SER A 44 3.97 8.76 7.35
C SER A 44 3.71 9.18 5.90
N PHE A 45 2.46 9.18 5.45
CA PHE A 45 2.10 9.45 4.05
C PHE A 45 2.02 10.97 3.83
N ALA A 46 2.51 11.42 2.68
CA ALA A 46 2.30 12.79 2.26
C ALA A 46 0.83 13.05 1.90
N SER A 47 0.42 14.32 1.99
CA SER A 47 -0.89 14.76 1.49
C SER A 47 -1.02 14.44 0.00
N GLY A 48 -2.04 13.69 -0.38
CA GLY A 48 -2.25 13.23 -1.75
C GLY A 48 -3.19 12.03 -1.85
N ALA A 49 -3.11 11.32 -2.97
CA ALA A 49 -3.92 10.14 -3.23
C ALA A 49 -3.49 9.00 -2.31
N VAL A 50 -4.44 8.39 -1.60
CA VAL A 50 -4.16 7.17 -0.83
C VAL A 50 -4.15 5.99 -1.80
N PRO A 51 -3.06 5.20 -1.85
CA PRO A 51 -3.00 4.01 -2.68
C PRO A 51 -4.15 3.05 -2.38
N ALA A 52 -4.76 2.52 -3.43
CA ALA A 52 -5.85 1.53 -3.32
C ALA A 52 -5.40 0.28 -2.54
N ALA A 53 -4.12 -0.06 -2.59
CA ALA A 53 -3.51 -1.24 -1.98
C ALA A 53 -2.94 -1.00 -0.57
N SER A 54 -3.64 -0.24 0.27
CA SER A 54 -3.28 -0.10 1.70
C SER A 54 -3.83 -1.21 2.60
N GLN A 55 -4.47 -2.22 2.01
CA GLN A 55 -4.90 -3.43 2.69
C GLN A 55 -4.16 -4.61 2.08
N PRO A 56 -2.97 -4.96 2.59
CA PRO A 56 -2.37 -6.22 2.25
C PRO A 56 -3.33 -7.30 2.72
N LEU A 57 -3.85 -8.10 1.79
CA LEU A 57 -4.68 -9.25 2.13
C LEU A 57 -3.92 -10.20 3.08
N ALA A 58 -2.59 -10.14 3.07
CA ALA A 58 -1.71 -10.82 4.02
C ALA A 58 -1.89 -10.40 5.49
N ASP A 59 -2.37 -9.18 5.75
CA ASP A 59 -2.56 -8.62 7.10
C ASP A 59 -3.96 -8.88 7.66
N ASP A 60 -4.90 -9.38 6.85
CA ASP A 60 -6.25 -9.71 7.30
C ASP A 60 -6.24 -11.04 8.10
N PRO A 61 -6.60 -11.01 9.40
CA PRO A 61 -6.62 -12.21 10.24
C PRO A 61 -7.52 -13.32 9.69
N ALA A 62 -8.59 -12.96 8.97
CA ALA A 62 -9.56 -13.92 8.44
C ALA A 62 -8.98 -14.82 7.33
N VAL A 63 -7.99 -14.31 6.60
CA VAL A 63 -7.37 -15.02 5.46
C VAL A 63 -5.95 -15.50 5.76
N GLN A 64 -5.37 -15.07 6.88
CA GLN A 64 -4.04 -15.49 7.32
C GLN A 64 -3.91 -17.03 7.39
N ALA A 65 -4.96 -17.72 7.85
CA ALA A 65 -5.01 -19.18 7.90
C ALA A 65 -4.95 -19.83 6.50
N VAL A 66 -5.53 -19.17 5.48
CA VAL A 66 -5.52 -19.66 4.09
C VAL A 66 -4.11 -19.55 3.52
N PHE A 67 -3.44 -18.41 3.71
CA PHE A 67 -2.09 -18.19 3.18
C PHE A 67 -1.00 -19.01 3.89
N ARG A 68 -1.27 -19.50 5.10
CA ARG A 68 -0.39 -20.42 5.85
C ARG A 68 -0.73 -21.90 5.62
N ASN A 69 -1.78 -22.22 4.87
CA ASN A 69 -2.19 -23.59 4.65
C ASN A 69 -1.28 -24.28 3.61
N GLU A 70 -0.60 -25.35 4.01
CA GLU A 70 0.33 -26.08 3.12
C GLU A 70 -0.34 -26.62 1.85
N ALA A 71 -1.60 -27.05 1.92
CA ALA A 71 -2.32 -27.55 0.75
C ALA A 71 -2.60 -26.42 -0.26
N VAL A 72 -2.90 -25.22 0.23
CA VAL A 72 -3.08 -24.02 -0.61
C VAL A 72 -1.75 -23.63 -1.25
N ILE A 73 -0.67 -23.55 -0.47
CA ILE A 73 0.67 -23.22 -0.96
C ILE A 73 1.13 -24.22 -2.02
N ARG A 74 0.96 -25.52 -1.76
CA ARG A 74 1.33 -26.58 -2.71
C ARG A 74 0.52 -26.49 -3.99
N ARG A 75 -0.78 -26.18 -3.91
CA ARG A 75 -1.65 -26.06 -5.10
C ARG A 75 -1.37 -24.79 -5.91
N ALA A 76 -0.85 -23.75 -5.27
CA ALA A 76 -0.33 -22.55 -5.94
C ALA A 76 1.03 -22.76 -6.63
N GLY A 77 1.64 -23.96 -6.51
CA GLY A 77 2.92 -24.31 -7.11
C GLY A 77 4.10 -24.35 -6.14
N GLY A 78 3.87 -24.10 -4.85
CA GLY A 78 4.88 -24.18 -3.81
C GLY A 78 6.01 -23.16 -3.94
N VAL A 79 7.06 -23.35 -3.14
CA VAL A 79 8.21 -22.44 -3.07
C VAL A 79 8.97 -22.37 -4.40
N GLU A 80 9.08 -23.48 -5.13
CA GLU A 80 9.80 -23.51 -6.42
C GLU A 80 9.13 -22.64 -7.49
N CYS A 81 7.79 -22.63 -7.53
CA CYS A 81 7.05 -21.75 -8.44
C CYS A 81 7.25 -20.27 -8.07
N LEU A 82 7.27 -19.96 -6.76
CA LEU A 82 7.56 -18.62 -6.27
C LEU A 82 8.96 -18.16 -6.69
N GLU A 83 9.98 -19.02 -6.55
CA GLU A 83 11.34 -18.71 -7.00
C GLU A 83 11.41 -18.48 -8.51
N SER A 84 10.77 -19.33 -9.30
CA SER A 84 10.71 -19.17 -10.76
C SER A 84 10.02 -17.86 -11.15
N TRP A 85 9.01 -17.43 -10.40
CA TRP A 85 8.34 -16.15 -10.62
C TRP A 85 9.25 -14.97 -10.25
N LEU A 86 9.91 -15.01 -9.10
CA LEU A 86 10.84 -13.96 -8.64
C LEU A 86 12.00 -13.74 -9.62
N LEU A 87 12.50 -14.81 -10.24
CA LEU A 87 13.57 -14.74 -11.25
C LEU A 87 13.15 -14.03 -12.56
N ARG A 88 11.86 -13.70 -12.74
CA ARG A 88 11.38 -12.93 -13.90
C ARG A 88 11.56 -11.43 -13.72
N GLU A 89 11.63 -10.96 -12.48
CA GLU A 89 11.86 -9.55 -12.19
C GLU A 89 13.36 -9.22 -12.21
N LYS A 90 13.67 -7.97 -12.54
CA LYS A 90 15.04 -7.44 -12.51
C LYS A 90 15.12 -6.37 -11.44
N GLY A 91 15.38 -6.77 -10.20
CA GLY A 91 15.54 -5.84 -9.09
C GLY A 91 15.82 -6.54 -7.75
N CYS A 92 16.71 -5.96 -6.95
CA CYS A 92 16.92 -6.41 -5.59
C CYS A 92 15.77 -5.93 -4.70
N GLN A 93 15.11 -6.87 -4.03
CA GLN A 93 14.02 -6.58 -3.10
C GLN A 93 14.52 -6.21 -1.69
N TRP A 94 15.83 -6.28 -1.42
CA TRP A 94 16.42 -5.97 -0.12
C TRP A 94 16.55 -4.46 0.07
N PRO A 95 15.77 -3.81 0.95
CA PRO A 95 15.69 -2.35 1.01
C PRO A 95 16.73 -1.71 1.96
N HIS A 96 17.59 -2.52 2.61
CA HIS A 96 18.45 -2.05 3.71
C HIS A 96 19.93 -1.89 3.31
N SER A 97 20.25 -1.90 2.02
CA SER A 97 21.60 -1.70 1.50
C SER A 97 21.55 -0.86 0.23
N ASP A 98 22.51 0.04 0.08
CA ASP A 98 22.68 0.85 -1.15
C ASP A 98 23.45 0.10 -2.24
N TRP A 99 24.18 -0.96 -1.87
CA TRP A 99 24.90 -1.83 -2.80
C TRP A 99 24.07 -3.07 -3.14
N HIS A 100 24.00 -3.39 -4.44
CA HIS A 100 23.32 -4.56 -4.99
C HIS A 100 24.18 -5.26 -6.04
N SER A 101 24.25 -6.59 -5.97
CA SER A 101 24.94 -7.43 -6.97
C SER A 101 24.14 -7.53 -8.26
N GLU A 102 24.82 -7.53 -9.42
CA GLU A 102 24.20 -7.84 -10.71
C GLU A 102 23.80 -9.34 -10.81
N ASN A 103 24.49 -10.20 -10.06
CA ASN A 103 24.18 -11.61 -9.95
C ASN A 103 23.12 -11.81 -8.85
N MET A 104 21.85 -11.70 -9.25
CA MET A 104 20.70 -11.87 -8.37
C MET A 104 20.49 -13.33 -7.99
N THR A 105 20.25 -13.59 -6.70
CA THR A 105 19.88 -14.91 -6.19
C THR A 105 18.66 -14.80 -5.28
N THR A 106 17.84 -15.84 -5.25
CA THR A 106 16.69 -15.90 -4.34
C THR A 106 17.14 -16.38 -2.98
N MET A 107 16.82 -15.62 -1.93
CA MET A 107 17.10 -16.03 -0.55
C MET A 107 16.02 -16.99 -0.07
N ARG A 108 16.42 -18.17 0.45
CA ARG A 108 15.54 -19.04 1.23
C ARG A 108 15.81 -18.82 2.71
N HIS A 109 14.76 -18.52 3.47
CA HIS A 109 14.81 -18.61 4.93
C HIS A 109 14.62 -20.08 5.33
N ALA A 110 15.55 -20.61 6.12
CA ALA A 110 15.47 -21.96 6.69
C ALA A 110 14.54 -21.97 7.92
#